data_AF-A0A3D5Z2T1-F1
#
_entry.id   AF-A0A3D5Z2T1-F1
#
_cell.length_a   1.000
_cell.length_b   1.000
_cell.length_c   1.000
_cell.angle_alpha   90.00
_cell.angle_beta   90.00
_cell.angle_gamma   90.00
#
_symmetry.space_group_name_H-M   'P 1'
#
loop_
_entity.id
_entity.type
_entity.pdbx_description
1 polymer ?
#
loop_
_entity_poly.entity_id
_entity_poly.type
_entity_poly.pdbx_seq_one_letter_code
_entity_poly.pdbx_strand_id
1 'polypeptide(L)'
;MTIFSRAKISLGKNKDIHIKQIKMDARIKYSVLLIGVGIILAFLPFNAAQTFQLKADELLSLSVSGDMYFSVDQVARFVNNEDSTVQIIDIRSAEQYRECNIPGSVNIPFSELLNPLWEPTLNQKEIKTIFYGNGDQTANYAWTIVTGMGYSNSYVMKGGLNEWFKTVMLSQYSGEKITPAENARFENRLNARKIFTQINSLPDSLKTRFFDAKRLTQSKLDGGCE
;
A
#
# COMPACT_ATOMS: atom_id res chain seq x y z
N MET A 1 104.79 -33.66 7.62
CA MET A 1 104.13 -34.51 6.62
C MET A 1 102.63 -34.29 6.74
N THR A 2 102.05 -33.73 5.68
CA THR A 2 100.69 -33.26 5.50
C THR A 2 99.63 -34.35 5.70
N ILE A 3 98.52 -34.06 6.40
CA ILE A 3 97.20 -34.59 6.03
C ILE A 3 96.14 -33.49 6.31
N PHE A 4 95.55 -32.97 5.24
CA PHE A 4 94.32 -32.19 5.24
C PHE A 4 93.11 -33.11 5.49
N SER A 5 92.15 -32.68 6.31
CA SER A 5 90.79 -33.24 6.29
C SER A 5 89.76 -32.12 6.24
N ARG A 6 88.96 -32.12 5.16
CA ARG A 6 87.76 -31.31 4.95
C ARG A 6 86.61 -31.81 5.82
N ALA A 7 85.70 -30.92 6.22
CA ALA A 7 84.24 -30.99 5.98
C ALA A 7 83.49 -30.01 6.91
N LYS A 8 82.87 -28.96 6.36
CA LYS A 8 81.45 -28.81 5.96
C LYS A 8 80.63 -28.04 6.99
N ILE A 9 80.34 -26.80 6.62
CA ILE A 9 79.31 -25.93 7.19
C ILE A 9 77.94 -26.61 6.99
N SER A 10 77.16 -26.79 8.06
CA SER A 10 75.78 -27.26 7.99
C SER A 10 74.83 -26.08 8.20
N LEU A 11 74.16 -25.67 7.13
CA LEU A 11 73.04 -24.73 7.17
C LEU A 11 71.84 -25.40 7.86
N GLY A 12 71.31 -24.75 8.89
CA GLY A 12 70.11 -25.17 9.62
C GLY A 12 68.90 -25.28 8.68
N LYS A 13 68.23 -26.44 8.72
CA LYS A 13 67.05 -26.74 7.91
C LYS A 13 65.86 -25.85 8.30
N ASN A 14 65.24 -25.29 7.27
CA ASN A 14 63.93 -24.64 7.27
C ASN A 14 62.88 -25.61 7.83
N LYS A 15 62.05 -25.19 8.79
CA LYS A 15 60.94 -26.02 9.31
C LYS A 15 59.76 -25.89 8.35
N ASP A 16 59.55 -26.94 7.54
CA ASP A 16 58.36 -27.09 6.72
C ASP A 16 57.13 -27.21 7.62
N ILE A 17 56.21 -26.23 7.54
CA ILE A 17 54.93 -26.26 8.24
C ILE A 17 54.02 -27.24 7.48
N HIS A 18 54.03 -28.50 7.88
CA HIS A 18 53.07 -29.48 7.40
C HIS A 18 51.68 -29.18 7.97
N ILE A 19 50.82 -28.54 7.18
CA ILE A 19 49.38 -28.45 7.47
C ILE A 19 48.80 -29.86 7.31
N LYS A 20 48.50 -30.52 8.44
CA LYS A 20 47.78 -31.80 8.47
C LYS A 20 46.42 -31.63 7.81
N GLN A 21 46.15 -32.37 6.74
CA GLN A 21 44.79 -32.54 6.24
C GLN A 21 43.94 -33.24 7.30
N ILE A 22 43.00 -32.51 7.91
CA ILE A 22 42.06 -33.06 8.88
C ILE A 22 41.04 -33.91 8.10
N LYS A 23 41.18 -35.24 8.18
CA LYS A 23 40.20 -36.18 7.62
C LYS A 23 38.96 -36.18 8.50
N MET A 24 38.03 -35.27 8.22
CA MET A 24 36.75 -35.19 8.93
C MET A 24 35.88 -36.42 8.66
N ASP A 25 35.33 -37.02 9.72
CA ASP A 25 34.29 -38.06 9.65
C ASP A 25 33.11 -37.53 8.80
N ALA A 26 32.55 -38.38 7.94
CA ALA A 26 31.40 -38.05 7.11
C ALA A 26 30.24 -37.49 7.96
N ARG A 27 30.05 -38.02 9.17
CA ARG A 27 29.05 -37.53 10.13
C ARG A 27 29.24 -36.05 10.47
N ILE A 28 30.48 -35.63 10.76
CA ILE A 28 30.81 -34.25 11.09
C ILE A 28 30.60 -33.33 9.88
N LYS A 29 30.93 -33.80 8.67
CA LYS A 29 30.70 -33.02 7.44
C LYS A 29 29.21 -32.75 7.21
N TYR A 30 28.37 -33.76 7.40
CA TYR A 30 26.92 -33.59 7.27
C TYR A 30 26.35 -32.73 8.39
N SER A 31 26.84 -32.84 9.63
CA SER A 31 26.42 -31.96 10.73
C SER A 31 26.76 -30.49 10.47
N VAL A 32 27.98 -30.20 10.01
CA VAL A 32 28.39 -28.83 9.66
C VAL A 32 27.58 -28.29 8.48
N LEU A 33 27.29 -29.13 7.48
CA LEU A 33 26.43 -28.77 6.35
C LEU A 33 25.01 -28.44 6.82
N LEU A 34 24.40 -29.29 7.66
CA LEU A 34 23.04 -29.08 8.17
C LEU A 34 22.94 -27.82 9.05
N ILE A 35 23.94 -27.55 9.89
CA ILE A 35 24.02 -26.32 10.68
C ILE A 35 24.16 -25.11 9.74
N GLY A 36 25.01 -25.19 8.73
CA GLY A 36 25.17 -24.13 7.73
C GLY A 36 23.88 -23.83 6.96
N VAL A 37 23.18 -24.87 6.50
CA VAL A 37 21.87 -24.74 5.86
C VAL A 37 20.84 -24.15 6.83
N GLY A 38 20.81 -24.59 8.09
CA GLY A 38 19.91 -24.04 9.10
C GLY A 38 20.14 -22.55 9.38
N ILE A 39 21.41 -22.12 9.43
CA ILE A 39 21.77 -20.70 9.54
C ILE A 39 21.31 -19.93 8.29
N ILE A 40 21.58 -20.44 7.09
CA ILE A 40 21.13 -19.81 5.84
C ILE A 40 19.60 -19.67 5.83
N LEU A 41 18.87 -20.72 6.20
CA LEU A 41 17.40 -20.71 6.28
C LEU A 41 16.89 -19.71 7.33
N ALA A 42 17.58 -19.58 8.47
CA ALA A 42 17.20 -18.64 9.53
C ALA A 42 17.42 -17.16 9.14
N PHE A 43 18.37 -16.90 8.24
CA PHE A 43 18.65 -15.56 7.70
C PHE A 43 18.03 -15.30 6.34
N LEU A 44 17.23 -16.23 5.78
CA LEU A 44 16.42 -15.92 4.60
C LEU A 44 15.40 -14.84 5.01
N PRO A 45 15.24 -13.77 4.20
CA PRO A 45 14.14 -12.85 4.40
C PRO A 45 12.87 -13.64 4.16
N PHE A 46 12.22 -14.06 5.25
CA PHE A 46 10.88 -14.60 5.22
C PHE A 46 9.96 -13.42 4.92
N ASN A 47 9.95 -12.98 3.66
CA ASN A 47 8.84 -12.23 3.14
C ASN A 47 7.67 -13.19 3.29
N ALA A 48 6.88 -13.02 4.35
CA ALA A 48 5.57 -13.66 4.44
C ALA A 48 4.87 -13.24 3.15
N ALA A 49 4.88 -14.15 2.16
CA ALA A 49 4.26 -13.86 0.89
C ALA A 49 2.81 -13.53 1.24
N GLN A 50 2.32 -12.37 0.79
CA GLN A 50 0.91 -12.04 0.91
C GLN A 50 0.14 -13.11 0.13
N THR A 51 -0.32 -14.13 0.84
CA THR A 51 -0.97 -15.28 0.22
C THR A 51 -2.38 -14.92 -0.14
N PHE A 52 -2.79 -15.27 -1.35
CA PHE A 52 -4.19 -15.18 -1.76
C PHE A 52 -5.03 -16.15 -0.91
N GLN A 53 -5.97 -15.62 -0.14
CA GLN A 53 -6.78 -16.34 0.84
C GLN A 53 -8.12 -16.81 0.27
N LEU A 54 -8.73 -16.07 -0.66
CA LEU A 54 -10.03 -16.43 -1.22
C LEU A 54 -9.93 -17.45 -2.35
N LYS A 55 -11.03 -18.18 -2.59
CA LYS A 55 -11.19 -19.01 -3.78
C LYS A 55 -11.71 -18.18 -4.95
N ALA A 56 -11.46 -18.66 -6.18
CA ALA A 56 -11.83 -17.95 -7.40
C ALA A 56 -13.36 -17.80 -7.58
N ASP A 57 -14.14 -18.81 -7.18
CA ASP A 57 -15.60 -18.81 -7.21
C ASP A 57 -16.21 -17.81 -6.21
N GLU A 58 -15.61 -17.70 -5.02
CA GLU A 58 -16.00 -16.72 -4.01
C GLU A 58 -15.71 -15.29 -4.48
N LEU A 59 -14.54 -15.04 -5.07
CA LEU A 59 -14.24 -13.71 -5.62
C LEU A 59 -15.18 -13.35 -6.78
N LEU A 60 -15.51 -14.33 -7.63
CA LEU A 60 -16.44 -14.13 -8.73
C LEU A 60 -17.85 -13.80 -8.22
N SER A 61 -18.34 -14.48 -7.18
CA SER A 61 -19.66 -14.21 -6.61
C SER A 61 -19.75 -12.80 -6.04
N LEU A 62 -18.71 -12.34 -5.34
CA LEU A 62 -18.60 -10.97 -4.83
C LEU A 62 -18.60 -9.94 -5.97
N SER A 63 -17.81 -10.18 -7.03
CA SER A 63 -17.74 -9.28 -8.19
C SER A 63 -19.08 -9.17 -8.94
N VAL A 64 -19.80 -10.29 -9.08
CA VAL A 64 -21.11 -10.34 -9.78
C VAL A 64 -22.22 -9.66 -8.99
N SER A 65 -22.18 -9.68 -7.65
CA SER A 65 -23.18 -9.02 -6.80
C SER A 65 -23.28 -7.50 -7.06
N GLY A 66 -22.17 -6.87 -7.46
CA GLY A 66 -22.08 -5.42 -7.63
C GLY A 66 -21.99 -4.65 -6.31
N ASP A 67 -22.05 -5.31 -5.16
CA ASP A 67 -21.98 -4.70 -3.82
C ASP A 67 -20.60 -4.10 -3.51
N MET A 68 -19.61 -4.36 -4.37
CA MET A 68 -18.28 -3.77 -4.32
C MET A 68 -18.24 -2.27 -4.72
N TYR A 69 -19.33 -1.67 -5.20
CA TYR A 69 -19.33 -0.31 -5.72
C TYR A 69 -20.00 0.71 -4.81
N PHE A 70 -19.36 1.88 -4.67
CA PHE A 70 -20.00 3.12 -4.27
C PHE A 70 -20.16 4.04 -5.49
N SER A 71 -21.31 4.69 -5.61
CA SER A 71 -21.52 5.75 -6.59
C SER A 71 -20.74 7.02 -6.21
N VAL A 72 -20.45 7.85 -7.21
CA VAL A 72 -19.87 9.19 -7.01
C VAL A 72 -20.69 10.04 -6.02
N ASP A 73 -22.03 9.96 -6.06
CA ASP A 73 -22.88 10.69 -5.11
C ASP A 73 -22.69 10.21 -3.66
N GLN A 74 -22.47 8.90 -3.45
CA GLN A 74 -22.16 8.35 -2.12
C GLN A 74 -20.78 8.83 -1.65
N VAL A 75 -19.77 8.74 -2.49
CA VAL A 75 -18.42 9.20 -2.16
C VAL A 75 -18.40 10.70 -1.87
N ALA A 76 -19.10 11.51 -2.66
CA ALA A 76 -19.25 12.94 -2.43
C ALA A 76 -19.90 13.25 -1.06
N ARG A 77 -20.87 12.44 -0.61
CA ARG A 77 -21.45 12.56 0.74
C ARG A 77 -20.40 12.28 1.82
N PHE A 78 -19.62 11.21 1.68
CA PHE A 78 -18.56 10.90 2.63
C PHE A 78 -17.51 12.02 2.72
N VAL A 79 -17.13 12.59 1.57
CA VAL A 79 -16.19 13.73 1.51
C VAL A 79 -16.78 14.96 2.21
N ASN A 80 -18.03 15.32 1.90
CA ASN A 80 -18.69 16.49 2.49
C ASN A 80 -18.87 16.36 4.02
N ASN A 81 -19.16 15.16 4.48
CA ASN A 81 -19.40 14.87 5.89
C ASN A 81 -18.11 14.58 6.66
N GLU A 82 -16.96 14.52 5.97
CA GLU A 82 -15.67 14.12 6.54
C GLU A 82 -15.76 12.78 7.28
N ASP A 83 -16.50 11.83 6.67
CA ASP A 83 -16.89 10.58 7.30
C ASP A 83 -15.67 9.70 7.65
N SER A 84 -15.42 9.51 8.94
CA SER A 84 -14.29 8.73 9.45
C SER A 84 -14.48 7.20 9.32
N THR A 85 -15.68 6.75 8.96
CA THR A 85 -15.96 5.31 8.74
C THR A 85 -15.49 4.83 7.36
N VAL A 86 -14.98 5.73 6.52
CA VAL A 86 -14.44 5.41 5.21
C VAL A 86 -13.06 6.04 5.00
N GLN A 87 -12.26 5.38 4.17
CA GLN A 87 -11.04 5.96 3.62
C GLN A 87 -11.09 5.85 2.10
N ILE A 88 -10.64 6.89 1.42
CA ILE A 88 -10.63 6.94 -0.04
C ILE A 88 -9.18 6.80 -0.50
N ILE A 89 -8.91 5.84 -1.38
CA ILE A 89 -7.56 5.59 -1.89
C ILE A 89 -7.50 5.90 -3.39
N ASP A 90 -6.67 6.87 -3.75
CA ASP A 90 -6.30 7.16 -5.12
C ASP A 90 -5.19 6.21 -5.56
N ILE A 91 -5.50 5.32 -6.50
CA ILE A 91 -4.56 4.32 -7.01
C ILE A 91 -3.78 4.77 -8.25
N ARG A 92 -3.91 6.05 -8.65
CA ARG A 92 -3.15 6.64 -9.76
C ARG A 92 -1.72 6.97 -9.34
N SER A 93 -0.91 7.45 -10.28
CA SER A 93 0.46 7.87 -9.98
C SER A 93 0.47 9.05 -8.99
N ALA A 94 1.55 9.18 -8.25
CA ALA A 94 1.74 10.31 -7.33
C ALA A 94 1.71 11.66 -8.05
N GLU A 95 2.11 11.70 -9.32
CA GLU A 95 2.01 12.90 -10.17
C GLU A 95 0.55 13.28 -10.43
N GLN A 96 -0.25 12.34 -10.92
CA GLN A 96 -1.68 12.56 -11.17
C GLN A 96 -2.44 12.95 -9.90
N TYR A 97 -2.06 12.37 -8.75
CA TYR A 97 -2.63 12.73 -7.47
C TYR A 97 -2.29 14.16 -7.04
N ARG A 98 -1.04 14.62 -7.25
CA ARG A 98 -0.63 15.99 -6.92
C ARG A 98 -1.37 17.02 -7.77
N GLU A 99 -1.52 16.73 -9.07
CA GLU A 99 -2.25 17.59 -10.00
C GLU A 99 -3.69 17.80 -9.55
N CYS A 100 -4.40 16.72 -9.23
CA CYS A 100 -5.81 16.78 -8.90
C CYS A 100 -6.27 15.49 -8.22
N ASN A 101 -6.90 15.57 -7.04
CA ASN A 101 -7.40 14.40 -6.32
C ASN A 101 -8.74 14.67 -5.61
N ILE A 102 -9.40 13.60 -5.18
CA ILE A 102 -10.57 13.69 -4.29
C ILE A 102 -10.08 14.16 -2.92
N PRO A 103 -10.58 15.29 -2.38
CA PRO A 103 -10.18 15.79 -1.07
C PRO A 103 -10.30 14.74 0.04
N GLY A 104 -9.24 14.62 0.86
CA GLY A 104 -9.19 13.64 1.95
C GLY A 104 -8.76 12.23 1.53
N SER A 105 -8.54 11.97 0.24
CA SER A 105 -8.01 10.69 -0.22
C SER A 105 -6.51 10.52 0.08
N VAL A 106 -6.06 9.27 0.21
CA VAL A 106 -4.65 8.88 0.33
C VAL A 106 -4.17 8.32 -1.00
N ASN A 107 -2.98 8.70 -1.46
CA ASN A 107 -2.40 8.10 -2.66
C ASN A 107 -1.62 6.83 -2.34
N ILE A 108 -2.05 5.72 -2.93
CA ILE A 108 -1.30 4.46 -2.96
C ILE A 108 -1.27 4.02 -4.42
N PRO A 109 -0.24 4.39 -5.20
CA PRO A 109 -0.15 4.02 -6.60
C PRO A 109 -0.33 2.52 -6.78
N PHE A 110 -1.05 2.10 -7.82
CA PHE A 110 -1.33 0.68 -8.06
C PHE A 110 -0.06 -0.20 -8.09
N SER A 111 1.06 0.34 -8.58
CA SER A 111 2.36 -0.34 -8.58
C SER A 111 2.92 -0.64 -7.19
N GLU A 112 2.50 0.13 -6.18
CA GLU A 112 2.91 0.00 -4.78
C GLU A 112 1.88 -0.77 -3.94
N LEU A 113 0.74 -1.21 -4.51
CA LEU A 113 -0.37 -1.79 -3.74
C LEU A 113 0.05 -3.00 -2.88
N LEU A 114 1.01 -3.80 -3.37
CA LEU A 114 1.54 -4.98 -2.69
C LEU A 114 2.74 -4.68 -1.79
N ASN A 115 3.14 -3.41 -1.67
CA ASN A 115 4.22 -3.03 -0.76
C ASN A 115 3.73 -3.22 0.70
N PRO A 116 4.44 -4.02 1.53
CA PRO A 116 4.02 -4.30 2.91
C PRO A 116 3.82 -3.05 3.77
N LEU A 117 4.45 -1.92 3.41
CA LEU A 117 4.25 -0.64 4.09
C LEU A 117 2.78 -0.16 4.06
N TRP A 118 2.01 -0.57 3.05
CA TRP A 118 0.61 -0.18 2.91
C TRP A 118 -0.37 -1.16 3.55
N GLU A 119 0.08 -2.33 4.00
CA GLU A 119 -0.78 -3.33 4.62
C GLU A 119 -1.61 -2.77 5.80
N PRO A 120 -1.04 -2.00 6.75
CA PRO A 120 -1.83 -1.41 7.82
C PRO A 120 -2.93 -0.46 7.32
N THR A 121 -2.71 0.23 6.21
CA THR A 121 -3.71 1.11 5.61
C THR A 121 -4.78 0.31 4.87
N LEU A 122 -4.40 -0.75 4.15
CA LEU A 122 -5.31 -1.53 3.30
C LEU A 122 -6.14 -2.56 4.08
N ASN A 123 -5.58 -3.12 5.15
CA ASN A 123 -6.19 -4.17 5.97
C ASN A 123 -6.93 -3.59 7.17
N GLN A 124 -7.94 -2.76 6.90
CA GLN A 124 -8.77 -2.12 7.92
C GLN A 124 -10.11 -2.85 8.06
N LYS A 125 -10.43 -3.35 9.26
CA LYS A 125 -11.68 -4.09 9.50
C LYS A 125 -12.88 -3.17 9.70
N GLU A 126 -12.68 -2.03 10.38
CA GLU A 126 -13.76 -1.12 10.77
C GLU A 126 -13.98 0.01 9.75
N ILE A 127 -12.94 0.36 8.98
CA ILE A 127 -12.96 1.44 8.00
C ILE A 127 -13.17 0.86 6.60
N LYS A 128 -14.18 1.37 5.88
CA LYS A 128 -14.42 0.97 4.48
C LYS A 128 -13.37 1.61 3.58
N THR A 129 -12.59 0.80 2.88
CA THR A 129 -11.59 1.28 1.92
C THR A 129 -12.21 1.40 0.53
N ILE A 130 -12.26 2.60 -0.02
CA ILE A 130 -12.85 2.88 -1.35
C ILE A 130 -11.73 3.27 -2.31
N PHE A 131 -11.41 2.41 -3.26
CA PHE A 131 -10.43 2.67 -4.30
C PHE A 131 -11.03 3.48 -5.46
N TYR A 132 -10.24 4.39 -6.02
CA TYR A 132 -10.58 5.01 -7.29
C TYR A 132 -9.35 5.25 -8.17
N GLY A 133 -9.55 5.14 -9.47
CA GLY A 133 -8.63 5.61 -10.51
C GLY A 133 -9.30 6.63 -11.42
N ASN A 134 -8.80 6.79 -12.65
CA ASN A 134 -9.49 7.61 -13.65
C ASN A 134 -10.85 6.98 -14.05
N GLY A 135 -10.93 5.66 -14.09
CA GLY A 135 -12.15 4.86 -14.28
C GLY A 135 -12.09 3.57 -13.47
N ASP A 136 -12.95 2.59 -13.80
CA ASP A 136 -13.16 1.39 -12.98
C ASP A 136 -12.02 0.37 -13.04
N GLN A 137 -11.37 0.23 -14.19
CA GLN A 137 -10.52 -0.93 -14.50
C GLN A 137 -9.42 -1.17 -13.46
N THR A 138 -8.54 -0.19 -13.25
CA THR A 138 -7.43 -0.34 -12.30
C THR A 138 -7.92 -0.45 -10.85
N ALA A 139 -9.03 0.22 -10.52
CA ALA A 139 -9.61 0.16 -9.17
C ALA A 139 -10.23 -1.21 -8.88
N ASN A 140 -10.84 -1.84 -9.88
CA ASN A 140 -11.32 -3.22 -9.80
C ASN A 140 -10.19 -4.22 -9.66
N TYR A 141 -9.04 -3.99 -10.32
CA TYR A 141 -7.85 -4.82 -10.10
C TYR A 141 -7.33 -4.68 -8.68
N ALA A 142 -7.26 -3.45 -8.15
CA ALA A 142 -6.85 -3.22 -6.77
C ALA A 142 -7.79 -3.94 -5.80
N TRP A 143 -9.09 -3.76 -5.96
CA TRP A 143 -10.12 -4.44 -5.18
C TRP A 143 -9.98 -5.97 -5.24
N THR A 144 -9.77 -6.53 -6.44
CA THR A 144 -9.59 -7.99 -6.63
C THR A 144 -8.39 -8.52 -5.85
N ILE A 145 -7.26 -7.80 -5.91
CA ILE A 145 -6.02 -8.19 -5.23
C ILE A 145 -6.21 -8.14 -3.71
N VAL A 146 -6.64 -7.00 -3.17
CA VAL A 146 -6.74 -6.80 -1.71
C VAL A 146 -7.84 -7.66 -1.10
N THR A 147 -8.98 -7.79 -1.78
CA THR A 147 -10.05 -8.69 -1.35
C THR A 147 -9.50 -10.10 -1.30
N GLY A 148 -8.86 -10.55 -2.39
CA GLY A 148 -8.20 -11.84 -2.50
C GLY A 148 -7.19 -12.15 -1.39
N MET A 149 -6.50 -11.13 -0.87
CA MET A 149 -5.59 -11.22 0.28
C MET A 149 -6.31 -11.27 1.65
N GLY A 150 -7.64 -11.23 1.67
CA GLY A 150 -8.47 -11.26 2.87
C GLY A 150 -8.89 -9.89 3.40
N TYR A 151 -8.62 -8.79 2.68
CA TYR A 151 -8.99 -7.44 3.12
C TYR A 151 -10.42 -7.14 2.69
N SER A 152 -11.37 -7.67 3.46
CA SER A 152 -12.79 -7.77 3.09
C SER A 152 -13.57 -6.45 3.09
N ASN A 153 -13.11 -5.41 3.78
CA ASN A 153 -13.82 -4.12 3.86
C ASN A 153 -13.38 -3.15 2.73
N SER A 154 -13.36 -3.66 1.50
CA SER A 154 -12.81 -3.00 0.32
C SER A 154 -13.87 -2.78 -0.76
N TYR A 155 -13.85 -1.63 -1.42
CA TYR A 155 -14.84 -1.18 -2.40
C TYR A 155 -14.21 -0.32 -3.50
N VAL A 156 -14.97 0.00 -4.54
CA VAL A 156 -14.57 0.83 -5.68
C VAL A 156 -15.53 2.00 -5.86
N MET A 157 -15.00 3.20 -6.10
CA MET A 157 -15.80 4.33 -6.59
C MET A 157 -16.10 4.13 -8.07
N LYS A 158 -17.35 3.81 -8.39
CA LYS A 158 -17.81 3.54 -9.75
C LYS A 158 -17.65 4.76 -10.65
N GLY A 159 -17.05 4.54 -11.81
CA GLY A 159 -16.72 5.51 -12.84
C GLY A 159 -15.46 6.35 -12.56
N GLY A 160 -14.81 6.18 -11.41
CA GLY A 160 -13.59 6.89 -11.05
C GLY A 160 -13.71 8.41 -11.11
N LEU A 161 -12.57 9.09 -11.32
CA LEU A 161 -12.55 10.54 -11.50
C LEU A 161 -13.31 11.01 -12.74
N ASN A 162 -13.37 10.22 -13.82
CA ASN A 162 -14.11 10.61 -15.01
C ASN A 162 -15.60 10.84 -14.69
N GLU A 163 -16.22 9.92 -13.95
CA GLU A 163 -17.61 10.08 -13.52
C GLU A 163 -17.75 11.13 -12.42
N TRP A 164 -16.72 11.33 -11.58
CA TRP A 164 -16.70 12.46 -10.64
C TRP A 164 -16.80 13.81 -11.36
N PHE A 165 -16.00 14.04 -12.40
CA PHE A 165 -16.07 15.27 -13.18
C PHE A 165 -17.45 15.45 -13.82
N LYS A 166 -17.98 14.40 -14.45
CA LYS A 166 -19.30 14.44 -15.07
C LYS A 166 -20.43 14.70 -14.07
N THR A 167 -20.41 14.03 -12.92
CA THR A 167 -21.53 14.03 -11.96
C THR A 167 -21.44 15.15 -10.94
N VAL A 168 -20.23 15.54 -10.50
CA VAL A 168 -20.01 16.56 -9.45
C VAL A 168 -19.58 17.88 -10.06
N MET A 169 -18.56 17.87 -10.93
CA MET A 169 -17.98 19.12 -11.46
C MET A 169 -18.85 19.77 -12.53
N LEU A 170 -19.55 18.97 -13.34
CA LEU A 170 -20.42 19.44 -14.42
C LEU A 170 -21.91 19.40 -14.07
N SER A 171 -22.29 19.10 -12.82
CA SER A 171 -23.71 19.13 -12.43
C SER A 171 -24.35 20.50 -12.66
N GLN A 172 -25.49 20.51 -13.34
CA GLN A 172 -26.30 21.69 -13.58
C GLN A 172 -27.74 21.40 -13.15
N TYR A 173 -28.42 22.44 -12.70
CA TYR A 173 -29.86 22.39 -12.52
C TYR A 173 -30.54 22.69 -13.85
N SER A 174 -31.49 21.84 -14.27
CA SER A 174 -32.15 21.97 -15.58
C SER A 174 -33.68 21.85 -15.50
N GLY A 175 -34.29 22.00 -14.32
CA GLY A 175 -35.74 21.87 -14.12
C GLY A 175 -36.44 23.21 -13.85
N GLU A 176 -37.78 23.22 -13.91
CA GLU A 176 -38.60 24.33 -13.42
C GLU A 176 -38.96 24.18 -11.93
N LYS A 177 -39.07 22.93 -11.45
CA LYS A 177 -39.30 22.57 -10.04
C LYS A 177 -38.28 21.51 -9.62
N ILE A 178 -37.91 21.50 -8.35
CA ILE A 178 -36.95 20.55 -7.78
C ILE A 178 -37.61 19.84 -6.60
N THR A 179 -37.56 18.51 -6.58
CA THR A 179 -38.02 17.75 -5.42
C THR A 179 -36.99 17.91 -4.28
N PRO A 180 -37.39 17.72 -3.00
CA PRO A 180 -36.45 17.75 -1.88
C PRO A 180 -35.26 16.80 -2.05
N ALA A 181 -35.50 15.60 -2.61
CA ALA A 181 -34.46 14.61 -2.85
C ALA A 181 -33.46 15.04 -3.95
N GLU A 182 -33.95 15.62 -5.04
CA GLU A 182 -33.09 16.18 -6.10
C GLU A 182 -32.29 17.38 -5.59
N ASN A 183 -32.92 18.24 -4.78
CA ASN A 183 -32.25 19.37 -4.17
C ASN A 183 -31.11 18.91 -3.26
N ALA A 184 -31.38 17.96 -2.35
CA ALA A 184 -30.35 17.41 -1.48
C ALA A 184 -29.19 16.77 -2.27
N ARG A 185 -29.48 16.06 -3.36
CA ARG A 185 -28.44 15.50 -4.25
C ARG A 185 -27.64 16.60 -4.96
N PHE A 186 -28.30 17.64 -5.45
CA PHE A 186 -27.64 18.77 -6.10
C PHE A 186 -26.76 19.56 -5.12
N GLU A 187 -27.25 19.84 -3.91
CA GLU A 187 -26.50 20.48 -2.84
C GLU A 187 -25.26 19.67 -2.46
N ASN A 188 -25.41 18.34 -2.32
CA ASN A 188 -24.29 17.44 -2.06
C ASN A 188 -23.20 17.57 -3.15
N ARG A 189 -23.59 17.56 -4.42
CA ARG A 189 -22.64 17.74 -5.55
C ARG A 189 -22.01 19.14 -5.54
N LEU A 190 -22.79 20.18 -5.26
CA LEU A 190 -22.29 21.55 -5.22
C LEU A 190 -21.28 21.76 -4.10
N ASN A 191 -21.53 21.21 -2.91
CA ASN A 191 -20.61 21.28 -1.78
C ASN A 191 -19.33 20.49 -2.08
N ALA A 192 -19.44 19.28 -2.63
CA ALA A 192 -18.27 18.48 -2.99
C ALA A 192 -17.43 19.18 -4.07
N ARG A 193 -18.06 19.81 -5.07
CA ARG A 193 -17.39 20.63 -6.07
C ARG A 193 -16.62 21.80 -5.44
N LYS A 194 -17.24 22.53 -4.51
CA LYS A 194 -16.59 23.67 -3.84
C LYS A 194 -15.32 23.23 -3.13
N ILE A 195 -15.41 22.17 -2.32
CA ILE A 195 -14.26 21.61 -1.59
C ILE A 195 -13.19 21.12 -2.57
N PHE A 196 -13.60 20.37 -3.61
CA PHE A 196 -12.70 19.87 -4.64
C PHE A 196 -11.92 20.98 -5.33
N THR A 197 -12.60 22.02 -5.81
CA THR A 197 -11.96 23.17 -6.46
C THR A 197 -11.06 23.93 -5.50
N GLN A 198 -11.52 24.16 -4.27
CA GLN A 198 -10.74 24.85 -3.25
C GLN A 198 -9.42 24.11 -2.98
N ILE A 199 -9.47 22.82 -2.65
CA ILE A 199 -8.26 22.05 -2.31
C ILE A 199 -7.33 21.91 -3.51
N ASN A 200 -7.86 21.60 -4.69
CA ASN A 200 -7.03 21.37 -5.86
C ASN A 200 -6.46 22.66 -6.47
N SER A 201 -6.98 23.84 -6.12
CA SER A 201 -6.38 25.14 -6.50
C SER A 201 -5.25 25.60 -5.57
N LEU A 202 -5.03 24.94 -4.43
CA LEU A 202 -3.95 25.27 -3.51
C LEU A 202 -2.59 24.73 -4.01
N PRO A 203 -1.49 25.48 -3.83
CA PRO A 203 -0.14 24.92 -3.93
C PRO A 203 0.07 23.78 -2.94
N ASP A 204 0.97 22.85 -3.25
CA ASP A 204 1.23 21.66 -2.44
C ASP A 204 1.55 21.99 -0.97
N SER A 205 2.34 23.05 -0.73
CA SER A 205 2.67 23.49 0.63
C SER A 205 1.44 23.90 1.46
N LEU A 206 0.41 24.45 0.81
CA LEU A 206 -0.85 24.82 1.47
C LEU A 206 -1.78 23.62 1.61
N LYS A 207 -1.79 22.68 0.65
CA LYS A 207 -2.51 21.39 0.79
C LYS A 207 -2.02 20.64 2.03
N THR A 208 -0.70 20.49 2.20
CA THR A 208 -0.11 19.82 3.37
C THR A 208 -0.52 20.51 4.67
N ARG A 209 -0.36 21.84 4.76
CA ARG A 209 -0.77 22.60 5.96
C ARG A 209 -2.26 22.47 6.26
N PHE A 210 -3.11 22.44 5.23
CA PHE A 210 -4.55 22.26 5.39
C PHE A 210 -4.86 20.90 6.02
N PHE A 211 -4.27 19.82 5.51
CA PHE A 211 -4.47 18.47 6.06
C PHE A 211 -3.87 18.33 7.46
N ASP A 212 -2.70 18.91 7.74
CA ASP A 212 -2.06 18.88 9.06
C ASP A 212 -2.90 19.64 10.10
N ALA A 213 -3.40 20.83 9.77
CA ALA A 213 -4.28 21.60 10.64
C ALA A 213 -5.57 20.84 10.97
N LYS A 214 -6.11 20.12 9.98
CA LYS A 214 -7.31 19.29 10.15
C LYS A 214 -7.06 18.10 11.09
N ARG A 215 -5.94 17.39 10.93
CA ARG A 215 -5.52 16.29 11.83
C ARG A 215 -5.29 16.76 13.26
N LEU A 216 -4.68 17.94 13.43
CA LEU A 216 -4.51 18.57 14.74
C LEU A 216 -5.83 18.95 15.40
N THR A 217 -6.86 19.25 14.61
CA THR A 217 -8.19 19.58 15.15
C THR A 217 -8.92 18.30 15.58
N GLN A 218 -8.87 17.23 14.78
CA GLN A 218 -9.44 15.92 15.15
C GLN A 218 -8.80 15.34 16.42
N SER A 219 -7.46 15.31 16.49
CA SER A 219 -6.76 14.81 17.69
C SER A 219 -7.07 15.58 18.98
N LYS A 220 -7.38 16.88 18.88
CA LYS A 220 -7.81 17.69 20.03
C LYS A 220 -9.25 17.40 20.45
N LEU A 221 -10.12 17.00 19.53
CA LEU A 221 -11.49 16.60 19.84
C LEU A 221 -11.53 15.22 20.53
N ASP A 222 -10.66 14.30 20.12
CA ASP A 222 -10.57 12.96 20.69
C ASP A 222 -9.88 12.93 22.07
N GLY A 223 -8.91 13.83 22.31
CA GLY A 223 -8.21 13.97 23.60
C GLY A 223 -8.89 14.91 24.62
N GLY A 224 -10.08 15.43 24.31
CA GLY A 224 -10.82 16.37 25.17
C GLY A 224 -11.75 15.71 26.20
N CYS A 225 -11.74 14.38 26.28
CA CYS A 225 -12.53 13.59 27.24
C CYS A 225 -11.61 12.89 28.24
N GLU A 226 -10.93 13.65 29.09
CA GLU A 226 -10.30 13.15 30.33
C GLU A 226 -10.66 14.06 31.51
#